data_AF-A0A4Y7JDN6-F1
#
_entry.id   AF-A0A4Y7JDN6-F1
#
_cell.length_a   1.000
_cell.length_b   1.000
_cell.length_c   1.000
_cell.angle_alpha   90.00
_cell.angle_beta   90.00
_cell.angle_gamma   90.00
#
_symmetry.space_group_name_H-M   'P 1'
#
loop_
_entity.id
_entity.type
_entity.pdbx_description
1 polymer ?
#
loop_
_entity_poly.entity_id
_entity_poly.type
_entity_poly.pdbx_seq_one_letter_code
_entity_poly.pdbx_strand_id
1 'polypeptide(L)'
;MESGIKRRGITLTCFLVQVATGFAMTFYYRPTVTEAFASVQYIMTEANFGWLIRSVHRWSASMMVLMMILHVFRVYLTGGFKKPRELTWVTGVILGVLTASFGVTGYSLPRDQIVQVATGFAMTFYYRPTVTEAFASVQYIMTEANFGWLIRSVHRWSASMMVLMMILHVFRVYLTGGFKKPRELTWVTGVILGVLTASFGVTGYSLPRDQIGYWAVKIVTGVPDAIPGGLRLLVF
;
A
#
# COMPACT_ATOMS: atom_id res chain seq x y z
N MET A 1 -23.60 -8.32 -35.47
CA MET A 1 -23.35 -6.93 -35.04
C MET A 1 -23.56 -6.83 -33.52
N GLU A 2 -22.95 -7.72 -32.74
CA GLU A 2 -23.10 -7.81 -31.28
C GLU A 2 -21.70 -7.97 -30.65
N SER A 3 -21.27 -6.94 -29.93
CA SER A 3 -20.25 -6.94 -28.84
C SER A 3 -19.81 -5.52 -28.47
N GLY A 4 -20.60 -4.50 -28.81
CA GLY A 4 -20.44 -3.12 -28.35
C GLY A 4 -20.84 -2.88 -26.88
N ILE A 5 -21.16 -3.94 -26.13
CA ILE A 5 -21.59 -3.84 -24.73
C ILE A 5 -20.36 -3.74 -23.82
N LYS A 6 -19.98 -2.48 -23.54
CA LYS A 6 -19.34 -1.98 -22.30
C LYS A 6 -18.21 -2.82 -21.69
N ARG A 7 -16.99 -2.68 -22.21
CA ARG A 7 -15.77 -2.81 -21.38
C ARG A 7 -15.57 -1.53 -20.54
N ARG A 8 -16.52 -1.21 -19.64
CA ARG A 8 -16.25 -0.24 -18.58
C ARG A 8 -15.19 -0.91 -17.69
N GLY A 9 -13.95 -0.44 -17.79
CA GLY A 9 -12.81 -1.06 -17.15
C GLY A 9 -12.95 -1.04 -15.63
N ILE A 10 -12.47 -2.10 -14.97
CA ILE A 10 -12.51 -2.26 -13.50
C ILE A 10 -11.95 -1.02 -12.78
N THR A 11 -10.97 -0.33 -13.36
CA THR A 11 -10.42 0.95 -12.87
C THR A 11 -11.48 2.04 -12.70
N LEU A 12 -12.41 2.18 -13.66
CA LEU A 12 -13.52 3.15 -13.57
C LEU A 12 -14.51 2.75 -12.46
N THR A 13 -14.77 1.45 -12.30
CA THR A 13 -15.62 0.96 -11.21
C THR A 13 -14.99 1.29 -9.85
N CYS A 14 -13.69 1.02 -9.67
CA CYS A 14 -12.98 1.38 -8.44
C CYS A 14 -12.98 2.90 -8.19
N PHE A 15 -12.85 3.73 -9.24
CA PHE A 15 -12.95 5.19 -9.11
C PHE A 15 -14.34 5.63 -8.63
N LEU A 16 -15.41 5.11 -9.23
CA LEU A 16 -16.78 5.45 -8.83
C LEU A 16 -17.08 4.99 -7.40
N VAL A 17 -16.60 3.81 -7.00
CA VAL A 17 -16.67 3.32 -5.62
C VAL A 17 -15.90 4.25 -4.68
N GLN A 18 -14.72 4.71 -5.08
CA GLN A 18 -13.91 5.65 -4.30
C GLN A 18 -14.64 6.98 -4.06
N VAL A 19 -15.24 7.55 -5.12
CA VAL A 19 -16.00 8.80 -5.03
C VAL A 19 -17.23 8.63 -4.15
N ALA A 20 -18.02 7.56 -4.38
CA ALA A 20 -19.24 7.31 -3.62
C ALA A 20 -18.96 7.09 -2.12
N THR A 21 -17.96 6.27 -1.80
CA THR A 21 -17.59 6.01 -0.40
C THR A 21 -16.92 7.22 0.26
N GLY A 22 -16.18 8.03 -0.50
CA GLY A 22 -15.59 9.28 -0.02
C GLY A 22 -16.67 10.28 0.35
N PHE A 23 -17.62 10.51 -0.56
CA PHE A 23 -18.79 11.34 -0.33
C PHE A 23 -19.64 10.84 0.85
N ALA A 24 -19.84 9.53 0.98
CA ALA A 24 -20.55 8.99 2.13
C ALA A 24 -19.87 9.31 3.48
N MET A 25 -18.53 9.30 3.52
CA MET A 25 -17.79 9.63 4.74
C MET A 25 -17.80 11.13 5.07
N THR A 26 -18.02 12.03 4.09
CA THR A 26 -18.07 13.48 4.38
C THR A 26 -19.24 13.87 5.28
N PHE A 27 -20.31 13.06 5.33
CA PHE A 27 -21.42 13.30 6.26
C PHE A 27 -21.08 13.06 7.74
N TYR A 28 -20.01 12.31 8.00
CA TYR A 28 -19.59 11.93 9.35
C TYR A 28 -18.23 12.52 9.75
N TYR A 29 -17.39 12.84 8.78
CA TYR A 29 -16.03 13.32 9.02
C TYR A 29 -16.00 14.80 9.42
N ARG A 30 -15.29 15.11 10.52
CA ARG A 30 -15.05 16.49 10.97
C ARG A 30 -13.60 16.89 10.65
N PRO A 31 -13.37 17.86 9.74
CA PRO A 31 -12.03 18.22 9.26
C PRO A 31 -11.30 19.21 10.19
N THR A 32 -11.33 18.99 11.51
CA THR A 32 -10.60 19.79 12.50
C THR A 32 -9.52 18.93 13.17
N VAL A 33 -8.37 19.52 13.53
CA VAL A 33 -7.23 18.76 14.08
C VAL A 33 -7.55 18.05 15.40
N THR A 34 -8.53 18.56 16.15
CA THR A 34 -8.98 18.01 17.44
C THR A 34 -10.07 16.94 17.28
N GLU A 35 -10.92 17.02 16.24
CA GLU A 35 -12.07 16.11 16.08
C GLU A 35 -11.89 15.10 14.93
N ALA A 36 -10.86 15.24 14.09
CA ALA A 36 -10.62 14.36 12.94
C ALA A 36 -10.46 12.89 13.35
N PHE A 37 -9.78 12.62 14.47
CA PHE A 37 -9.65 11.25 14.97
C PHE A 37 -10.96 10.73 15.56
N ALA A 38 -11.63 11.52 16.39
CA ALA A 38 -12.90 11.16 17.01
C ALA A 38 -13.99 10.87 15.97
N SER A 39 -14.09 11.70 14.93
CA SER A 39 -15.03 11.48 13.82
C SER A 39 -14.72 10.23 13.00
N VAL A 40 -13.45 9.86 12.85
CA VAL A 40 -13.05 8.58 12.24
C VAL A 40 -13.40 7.39 13.12
N GLN A 41 -13.20 7.49 14.44
CA GLN A 41 -13.62 6.46 15.38
C GLN A 41 -15.13 6.25 15.33
N TYR A 42 -15.90 7.33 15.37
CA TYR A 42 -17.35 7.30 15.20
C TYR A 42 -17.78 6.56 13.92
N ILE A 43 -17.13 6.85 12.78
CA ILE A 43 -17.38 6.11 11.53
C ILE A 43 -17.11 4.60 11.69
N MET A 44 -16.06 4.23 12.42
CA MET A 44 -15.67 2.83 12.57
C MET A 44 -16.52 2.05 13.59
N THR A 45 -17.05 2.72 14.62
CA THR A 45 -17.63 2.04 15.79
C THR A 45 -19.13 2.28 15.95
N GLU A 46 -19.64 3.44 15.51
CA GLU A 46 -21.00 3.88 15.81
C GLU A 46 -21.85 4.13 14.56
N ALA A 47 -21.26 4.63 13.48
CA ALA A 47 -21.99 4.89 12.25
C ALA A 47 -22.43 3.58 11.58
N ASN A 48 -23.71 3.52 11.19
CA ASN A 48 -24.27 2.37 10.49
C ASN A 48 -23.45 2.04 9.23
N PHE A 49 -22.88 0.83 9.20
CA PHE A 49 -21.97 0.36 8.14
C PHE A 49 -20.73 1.23 7.90
N GLY A 50 -20.39 2.17 8.79
CA GLY A 50 -19.27 3.07 8.56
C GLY A 50 -17.92 2.35 8.51
N TRP A 51 -17.75 1.27 9.29
CA TRP A 51 -16.61 0.36 9.20
C TRP A 51 -16.46 -0.26 7.79
N LEU A 52 -17.58 -0.61 7.16
CA LEU A 52 -17.62 -1.20 5.83
C LEU A 52 -17.32 -0.14 4.77
N ILE A 53 -17.97 1.03 4.86
CA ILE A 53 -17.76 2.15 3.93
C ILE A 53 -16.29 2.57 3.93
N ARG A 54 -15.69 2.75 5.11
CA ARG A 54 -14.29 3.12 5.26
C ARG A 54 -13.34 2.03 4.77
N SER A 55 -13.66 0.77 5.02
CA SER A 55 -12.89 -0.36 4.50
C SER A 55 -12.94 -0.40 2.98
N VAL A 56 -14.13 -0.30 2.38
CA VAL A 56 -14.33 -0.27 0.92
C VAL A 56 -13.60 0.93 0.31
N HIS A 57 -13.68 2.13 0.91
CA HIS A 57 -12.93 3.29 0.45
C HIS A 57 -11.41 3.06 0.46
N ARG A 58 -10.88 2.38 1.49
CA ARG A 58 -9.45 2.09 1.56
C ARG A 58 -9.03 1.04 0.53
N TRP A 59 -9.75 -0.08 0.46
CA TRP A 59 -9.43 -1.19 -0.45
C TRP A 59 -9.65 -0.80 -1.92
N SER A 60 -10.70 -0.02 -2.21
CA SER A 60 -10.98 0.48 -3.55
C SER A 60 -9.89 1.43 -4.05
N ALA A 61 -9.28 2.25 -3.16
CA ALA A 61 -8.14 3.09 -3.52
C ALA A 61 -6.95 2.24 -4.01
N SER A 62 -6.61 1.21 -3.25
CA SER A 62 -5.51 0.29 -3.59
C SER A 62 -5.78 -0.49 -4.88
N MET A 63 -7.02 -0.98 -5.05
CA MET A 63 -7.43 -1.66 -6.27
C MET A 63 -7.46 -0.71 -7.48
N MET A 64 -7.89 0.54 -7.30
CA MET A 64 -7.90 1.54 -8.37
C MET A 64 -6.48 1.79 -8.89
N VAL A 65 -5.50 1.97 -8.00
CA VAL A 65 -4.09 2.16 -8.37
C VAL A 65 -3.53 0.92 -9.07
N LEU A 66 -3.74 -0.27 -8.52
CA LEU A 66 -3.29 -1.53 -9.14
C LEU A 66 -3.90 -1.72 -10.54
N MET A 67 -5.21 -1.56 -10.65
CA MET A 67 -5.92 -1.73 -11.92
C MET A 67 -5.59 -0.62 -12.92
N MET A 68 -5.24 0.58 -12.46
CA MET A 68 -4.70 1.63 -13.32
C MET A 68 -3.37 1.19 -13.94
N ILE A 69 -2.44 0.65 -13.15
CA ILE A 69 -1.15 0.12 -13.64
C ILE A 69 -1.38 -1.00 -14.66
N LEU A 70 -2.22 -1.98 -14.32
CA LEU A 70 -2.55 -3.09 -15.22
C LEU A 70 -3.25 -2.63 -16.49
N HIS A 71 -4.10 -1.60 -16.41
CA HIS A 71 -4.76 -1.00 -17.57
C HIS A 71 -3.75 -0.34 -18.51
N VAL A 72 -2.85 0.49 -17.98
CA VAL A 72 -1.78 1.14 -18.77
C VAL A 72 -0.88 0.08 -19.41
N PHE A 73 -0.49 -0.94 -18.66
CA PHE A 73 0.32 -2.05 -19.17
C PHE A 73 -0.37 -2.80 -20.31
N ARG A 74 -1.66 -3.14 -20.15
CA ARG A 74 -2.45 -3.76 -21.21
C ARG A 74 -2.53 -2.88 -22.46
N VAL A 75 -2.81 -1.57 -22.29
CA VAL A 75 -2.93 -0.64 -23.42
C VAL A 75 -1.61 -0.54 -24.19
N TYR A 76 -0.48 -0.55 -23.47
CA TYR A 76 0.84 -0.62 -24.07
C TYR A 76 1.06 -1.91 -24.88
N LEU A 77 0.80 -3.09 -24.29
CA LEU A 77 0.98 -4.37 -24.98
C LEU A 77 0.07 -4.55 -26.20
N THR A 78 -1.17 -4.05 -26.11
CA THR A 78 -2.17 -4.16 -27.18
C THR A 78 -2.02 -3.08 -28.25
N GLY A 79 -1.06 -2.15 -28.13
CA GLY A 79 -0.90 -1.03 -29.05
C GLY A 79 -2.09 -0.07 -29.04
N GLY A 80 -2.90 -0.07 -27.98
CA GLY A 80 -4.13 0.72 -27.88
C GLY A 80 -3.90 2.23 -27.90
N PHE A 81 -2.67 2.67 -27.66
CA PHE A 81 -2.21 4.07 -27.70
C PHE A 81 -1.96 4.61 -29.11
N LYS A 82 -1.88 3.75 -30.14
CA LYS A 82 -1.65 4.17 -31.53
C LYS A 82 -2.87 4.92 -32.09
N LYS A 83 -2.66 5.67 -33.18
CA LYS A 83 -3.73 6.37 -33.91
C LYS A 83 -4.97 5.47 -34.11
N PRO A 84 -6.19 6.00 -33.97
CA PRO A 84 -6.55 7.41 -33.70
C PRO A 84 -6.66 7.77 -32.20
N ARG A 85 -6.18 6.93 -31.27
CA ARG A 85 -6.46 7.04 -29.83
C ARG A 85 -5.40 7.80 -29.01
N GLU A 86 -4.57 8.60 -29.68
CA GLU A 86 -3.44 9.32 -29.07
C GLU A 86 -3.90 10.29 -27.97
N LEU A 87 -5.00 11.02 -28.19
CA LEU A 87 -5.54 11.96 -27.21
C LEU A 87 -6.09 11.25 -25.96
N THR A 88 -6.79 10.12 -26.16
CA THR A 88 -7.27 9.27 -25.07
C THR A 88 -6.12 8.66 -24.27
N TRP A 89 -5.01 8.35 -24.95
CA TRP A 89 -3.79 7.88 -24.30
C TRP A 89 -3.14 8.96 -23.44
N VAL A 90 -2.92 10.16 -24.00
CA VAL A 90 -2.29 11.27 -23.27
C VAL A 90 -3.12 11.66 -22.04
N THR A 91 -4.44 11.80 -22.21
CA THR A 91 -5.35 12.09 -21.09
C THR A 91 -5.34 10.97 -20.04
N GLY A 92 -5.31 9.70 -20.46
CA GLY A 92 -5.19 8.54 -19.56
C GLY A 92 -3.88 8.51 -18.77
N VAL A 93 -2.75 8.84 -19.39
CA VAL A 93 -1.44 8.93 -18.72
C VAL A 93 -1.45 10.07 -17.69
N ILE A 94 -1.97 11.25 -18.05
CA ILE A 94 -2.07 12.40 -17.13
C ILE A 94 -2.94 12.03 -15.92
N LEU A 95 -4.11 11.43 -16.14
CA LEU A 95 -4.99 10.99 -15.06
C LEU A 95 -4.36 9.90 -14.19
N GLY A 96 -3.64 8.95 -14.80
CA GLY A 96 -2.89 7.91 -14.09
C GLY A 96 -1.80 8.50 -13.20
N VAL A 97 -1.05 9.48 -13.71
CA VAL A 97 -0.02 10.20 -12.95
C VAL A 97 -0.66 11.01 -11.83
N LEU A 98 -1.73 11.77 -12.07
CA LEU A 98 -2.43 12.53 -11.02
C LEU A 98 -2.99 11.59 -9.92
N THR A 99 -3.61 10.49 -10.31
CA THR A 99 -4.13 9.47 -9.38
C THR A 99 -3.00 8.85 -8.55
N ALA A 100 -1.87 8.53 -9.18
CA ALA A 100 -0.69 8.06 -8.49
C ALA A 100 -0.06 9.15 -7.61
N SER A 101 -0.15 10.43 -7.99
CA SER A 101 0.38 11.59 -7.26
C SER A 101 -0.39 11.87 -5.98
N PHE A 102 -1.72 11.73 -6.01
CA PHE A 102 -2.54 11.72 -4.79
C PHE A 102 -2.22 10.54 -3.86
N GLY A 103 -1.61 9.48 -4.38
CA GLY A 103 -1.07 8.37 -3.59
C GLY A 103 0.41 8.51 -3.20
N VAL A 104 1.23 9.18 -4.03
CA VAL A 104 2.70 9.10 -4.05
C VAL A 104 3.28 10.24 -4.89
N THR A 105 3.92 11.25 -4.31
CA THR A 105 4.86 12.08 -5.09
C THR A 105 6.11 11.24 -5.39
N GLY A 106 6.22 10.78 -6.64
CA GLY A 106 7.17 9.77 -7.12
C GLY A 106 8.59 10.26 -7.41
N TYR A 107 9.57 9.80 -6.62
CA TYR A 107 11.00 9.53 -6.95
C TYR A 107 11.60 8.67 -5.82
N SER A 108 10.93 7.56 -5.51
CA SER A 108 10.65 7.29 -4.09
C SER A 108 11.46 6.21 -3.40
N LEU A 109 12.15 5.27 -4.05
CA LEU A 109 12.84 4.21 -3.26
C LEU A 109 13.83 4.75 -2.20
N PRO A 110 14.79 5.65 -2.54
CA PRO A 110 15.69 6.21 -1.52
C PRO A 110 14.99 7.16 -0.54
N ARG A 111 13.97 7.89 -1.00
CA ARG A 111 13.24 8.87 -0.18
C ARG A 111 12.28 8.19 0.80
N ASP A 112 11.57 7.17 0.35
CA ASP A 112 10.70 6.31 1.16
C ASP A 112 11.53 5.59 2.22
N GLN A 113 12.75 5.14 1.91
CA GLN A 113 13.65 4.59 2.93
C GLN A 113 14.01 5.62 4.02
N ILE A 114 14.33 6.87 3.65
CA ILE A 114 14.62 7.92 4.62
C ILE A 114 13.39 8.22 5.49
N VAL A 115 12.21 8.34 4.87
CA VAL A 115 10.95 8.55 5.59
C VAL A 115 10.63 7.37 6.50
N GLN A 116 10.83 6.14 6.04
CA GLN A 116 10.61 4.92 6.80
C GLN A 116 11.50 4.84 8.04
N VAL A 117 12.80 5.13 7.86
CA VAL A 117 13.78 5.13 8.96
C VAL A 117 13.48 6.25 9.94
N ALA A 118 13.25 7.48 9.46
CA ALA A 118 12.98 8.62 10.32
C ALA A 118 11.70 8.44 11.15
N THR A 119 10.61 8.01 10.53
CA THR A 119 9.34 7.77 11.22
C THR A 119 9.39 6.54 12.12
N GLY A 120 10.14 5.50 11.74
CA GLY A 120 10.36 4.31 12.55
C GLY A 120 11.13 4.65 13.83
N PHE A 121 12.24 5.38 13.69
CA PHE A 121 13.02 5.90 14.80
C PHE A 121 12.21 6.83 15.70
N ALA A 122 11.38 7.72 15.14
CA ALA A 122 10.50 8.57 15.95
C ALA A 122 9.51 7.76 16.81
N MET A 123 9.04 6.61 16.33
CA MET A 123 8.14 5.75 17.12
C MET A 123 8.86 4.93 18.19
N THR A 124 10.19 4.71 18.10
CA THR A 124 10.91 3.94 19.13
C THR A 124 10.94 4.63 20.49
N PHE A 125 10.73 5.95 20.54
CA PHE A 125 10.61 6.69 21.80
C PHE A 125 9.34 6.35 22.60
N TYR A 126 8.32 5.81 21.94
CA TYR A 126 7.01 5.52 22.55
C TYR A 126 6.69 4.02 22.55
N TYR A 127 7.19 3.28 21.57
CA TYR A 127 6.88 1.87 21.40
C TYR A 127 7.54 0.99 22.46
N ARG A 128 6.75 0.09 23.07
CA ARG A 128 7.23 -0.89 24.06
C ARG A 128 7.22 -2.29 23.44
N PRO A 129 8.38 -2.90 23.15
CA PRO A 129 8.46 -4.17 22.42
C PRO A 129 8.23 -5.40 23.33
N THR A 130 7.22 -5.37 24.20
CA THR A 130 6.85 -6.51 25.05
C THR A 130 5.48 -7.05 24.63
N VAL A 131 5.26 -8.36 24.83
CA VAL A 131 4.01 -9.03 24.40
C VAL A 131 2.77 -8.39 25.02
N THR A 132 2.88 -7.90 26.25
CA THR A 132 1.80 -7.30 27.01
C THR A 132 1.58 -5.82 26.72
N GLU A 133 2.63 -5.08 26.33
CA GLU A 133 2.57 -3.62 26.18
C GLU A 133 2.61 -3.13 24.72
N ALA A 134 2.94 -3.99 23.76
CA ALA A 134 3.07 -3.60 22.35
C ALA A 134 1.79 -2.98 21.78
N PHE A 135 0.63 -3.60 22.04
CA PHE A 135 -0.65 -3.06 21.56
C PHE A 135 -1.02 -1.74 22.27
N ALA A 136 -0.87 -1.68 23.59
CA ALA A 136 -1.18 -0.49 24.38
C ALA A 136 -0.27 0.70 24.02
N SER A 137 1.03 0.47 23.82
CA SER A 137 1.97 1.52 23.40
C SER A 137 1.66 2.04 21.99
N VAL A 138 1.17 1.18 21.09
CA VAL A 138 0.67 1.59 19.78
C VAL A 138 -0.62 2.42 19.90
N GLN A 139 -1.53 2.07 20.80
CA GLN A 139 -2.72 2.88 21.06
C GLN A 139 -2.32 4.26 21.56
N TYR A 140 -1.42 4.35 22.54
CA TYR A 140 -0.88 5.61 23.04
C TYR A 140 -0.29 6.49 21.91
N ILE A 141 0.51 5.92 21.00
CA ILE A 141 1.03 6.64 19.83
C ILE A 141 -0.11 7.21 18.97
N MET A 142 -1.21 6.48 18.83
CA MET A 142 -2.33 6.87 17.99
C MET A 142 -3.28 7.87 18.64
N THR A 143 -3.39 7.90 19.97
CA THR A 143 -4.43 8.66 20.69
C THR A 143 -3.90 9.80 21.54
N GLU A 144 -2.70 9.66 22.12
CA GLU A 144 -2.20 10.56 23.16
C GLU A 144 -0.89 11.26 22.78
N ALA A 145 -0.01 10.58 22.03
CA ALA A 145 1.24 11.19 21.59
C ALA A 145 0.99 12.31 20.57
N ASN A 146 1.56 13.50 20.81
CA ASN A 146 1.50 14.62 19.88
C ASN A 146 2.03 14.22 18.50
N PHE A 147 1.19 14.37 17.47
CA PHE A 147 1.45 13.93 16.09
C PHE A 147 1.77 12.44 15.91
N GLY A 148 1.63 11.59 16.93
CA GLY A 148 1.97 10.17 16.85
C GLY A 148 1.11 9.43 15.82
N TRP A 149 -0.18 9.77 15.72
CA TRP A 149 -1.08 9.27 14.67
C TRP A 149 -0.59 9.60 13.26
N LEU A 150 0.02 10.78 13.07
CA LEU A 150 0.52 11.23 11.78
C LEU A 150 1.80 10.49 11.44
N ILE A 151 2.75 10.44 12.36
CA ILE A 151 4.03 9.73 12.19
C ILE A 151 3.77 8.26 11.84
N ARG A 152 2.86 7.60 12.56
CA ARG A 152 2.50 6.21 12.32
C ARG A 152 1.78 6.00 10.99
N SER A 153 0.89 6.93 10.61
CA SER A 153 0.23 6.90 9.30
C SER A 153 1.25 7.04 8.16
N VAL A 154 2.16 8.00 8.25
CA VAL A 154 3.23 8.22 7.28
C VAL A 154 4.15 7.00 7.19
N HIS A 155 4.57 6.41 8.32
CA HIS A 155 5.39 5.20 8.35
C HIS A 155 4.72 4.03 7.62
N ARG A 156 3.40 3.84 7.81
CA ARG A 156 2.65 2.75 7.17
C ARG A 156 2.46 2.99 5.67
N TRP A 157 2.16 4.22 5.28
CA TRP A 157 2.00 4.58 3.87
C TRP A 157 3.33 4.50 3.12
N SER A 158 4.40 5.04 3.70
CA SER A 158 5.77 4.94 3.17
C SER A 158 6.19 3.48 2.97
N ALA A 159 5.91 2.59 3.93
CA ALA A 159 6.19 1.16 3.79
C ALA A 159 5.48 0.54 2.57
N SER A 160 4.21 0.91 2.37
CA SER A 160 3.41 0.40 1.25
C SER A 160 3.95 0.89 -0.10
N MET A 161 4.42 2.13 -0.15
CA MET A 161 5.01 2.71 -1.37
C MET A 161 6.39 2.18 -1.67
N MET A 162 7.21 1.94 -0.65
CA MET A 162 8.51 1.29 -0.79
C MET A 162 8.36 -0.09 -1.46
N VAL A 163 7.39 -0.91 -1.02
CA VAL A 163 7.13 -2.23 -1.64
C VAL A 163 6.63 -2.10 -3.07
N LEU A 164 5.68 -1.19 -3.34
CA LEU A 164 5.16 -0.96 -4.69
C LEU A 164 6.26 -0.52 -5.66
N MET A 165 7.06 0.47 -5.26
CA MET A 165 8.16 1.00 -6.08
C MET A 165 9.25 -0.04 -6.30
N MET A 166 9.48 -0.92 -5.32
CA MET A 166 10.41 -2.02 -5.49
C MET A 166 9.94 -3.02 -6.54
N ILE A 167 8.65 -3.39 -6.55
CA ILE A 167 8.06 -4.24 -7.59
C ILE A 167 8.22 -3.58 -8.97
N LEU A 168 7.88 -2.29 -9.08
CA LEU A 168 8.04 -1.54 -10.33
C LEU A 168 9.51 -1.43 -10.77
N HIS A 169 10.44 -1.29 -9.83
CA HIS A 169 11.87 -1.26 -10.10
C HIS A 169 12.38 -2.59 -10.65
N VAL A 170 12.05 -3.71 -9.99
CA VAL A 170 12.41 -5.06 -10.47
C VAL A 170 11.81 -5.31 -11.85
N PHE A 171 10.55 -4.92 -12.06
CA PHE A 171 9.89 -5.02 -13.36
C PHE A 171 10.61 -4.22 -14.46
N ARG A 172 11.00 -2.97 -14.18
CA ARG A 172 11.81 -2.15 -15.10
C ARG A 172 13.15 -2.81 -15.39
N VAL A 173 13.86 -3.30 -14.38
CA VAL A 173 15.17 -3.97 -14.55
C VAL A 173 15.03 -5.20 -15.42
N TYR A 174 13.96 -5.96 -15.26
CA TYR A 174 13.65 -7.11 -16.11
C TYR A 174 13.42 -6.69 -17.56
N LEU A 175 12.54 -5.71 -17.81
CA LEU A 175 12.23 -5.24 -19.17
C LEU A 175 13.44 -4.61 -19.89
N THR A 176 14.30 -3.93 -19.14
CA THR A 176 15.49 -3.25 -19.69
C THR A 176 16.71 -4.16 -19.78
N GLY A 177 16.60 -5.42 -19.33
CA GLY A 177 17.73 -6.35 -19.29
C GLY A 177 18.84 -5.93 -18.33
N GLY A 178 18.53 -5.10 -17.33
CA GLY A 178 19.50 -4.53 -16.38
C GLY A 178 20.16 -5.57 -15.48
N PHE A 179 19.68 -6.82 -15.49
CA PHE A 179 20.28 -7.96 -14.80
C PHE A 179 21.41 -8.64 -15.60
N LYS A 180 21.61 -8.29 -16.86
CA LYS A 180 22.66 -8.88 -17.71
C LYS A 180 24.02 -8.21 -17.45
N LYS A 181 25.11 -8.87 -17.90
CA LYS A 181 26.46 -8.28 -17.90
C LYS A 181 26.46 -6.86 -18.51
N PRO A 182 27.24 -5.92 -17.94
CA PRO A 182 28.18 -6.06 -16.81
C PRO A 182 27.55 -5.80 -15.43
N ARG A 183 26.22 -5.72 -15.31
CA ARG A 183 25.51 -5.20 -14.11
C ARG A 183 25.04 -6.30 -13.14
N GLU A 184 25.58 -7.51 -13.25
CA GLU A 184 25.17 -8.70 -12.50
C GLU A 184 25.31 -8.49 -10.98
N LEU A 185 26.40 -7.84 -10.51
CA LEU A 185 26.58 -7.55 -9.09
C LEU A 185 25.56 -6.54 -8.55
N THR A 186 25.23 -5.51 -9.35
CA THR A 186 24.16 -4.55 -9.01
C THR A 186 22.79 -5.25 -8.94
N TRP A 187 22.56 -6.24 -9.79
CA TRP A 187 21.35 -7.06 -9.74
C TRP A 187 21.29 -7.92 -8.47
N VAL A 188 22.35 -8.66 -8.14
CA VAL A 188 22.39 -9.50 -6.94
C VAL A 188 22.17 -8.67 -5.67
N THR A 189 22.86 -7.53 -5.56
CA THR A 189 22.67 -6.60 -4.43
C THR A 189 21.23 -6.05 -4.38
N GLY A 190 20.64 -5.71 -5.52
CA GLY A 190 19.24 -5.30 -5.62
C GLY A 190 18.25 -6.38 -5.16
N VAL A 191 18.48 -7.64 -5.52
CA VAL A 191 17.67 -8.78 -5.08
C VAL A 191 17.77 -8.98 -3.56
N ILE A 192 18.98 -8.93 -2.99
CA ILE A 192 19.19 -9.04 -1.54
C ILE A 192 18.44 -7.93 -0.80
N LEU A 193 18.59 -6.67 -1.24
CA LEU A 193 17.86 -5.54 -0.67
C LEU A 193 16.35 -5.71 -0.80
N GLY A 194 15.88 -6.31 -1.89
CA GLY A 194 14.48 -6.60 -2.10
C GLY A 194 13.90 -7.62 -1.12
N VAL A 195 14.64 -8.70 -0.88
CA VAL A 195 14.29 -9.70 0.14
C VAL A 195 14.27 -9.07 1.53
N LEU A 196 15.31 -8.32 1.90
CA LEU A 196 15.37 -7.64 3.20
C LEU A 196 14.18 -6.69 3.41
N THR A 197 13.86 -5.90 2.38
CA THR A 197 12.72 -4.97 2.44
C THR A 197 11.40 -5.70 2.62
N ALA A 198 11.20 -6.85 1.95
CA ALA A 198 10.01 -7.68 2.16
C ALA A 198 9.96 -8.29 3.57
N SER A 199 11.10 -8.78 4.08
CA SER A 199 11.23 -9.31 5.44
C SER A 199 10.88 -8.26 6.51
N PHE A 200 11.37 -7.02 6.36
CA PHE A 200 11.00 -5.91 7.24
C PHE A 200 9.52 -5.54 7.15
N GLY A 201 8.90 -5.71 5.97
CA GLY A 201 7.46 -5.56 5.82
C GLY A 201 6.69 -6.55 6.71
N VAL A 202 7.09 -7.83 6.68
CA VAL A 202 6.45 -8.89 7.48
C VAL A 202 6.65 -8.66 8.99
N THR A 203 7.87 -8.38 9.43
CA THR A 203 8.13 -8.09 10.85
C THR A 203 7.47 -6.79 11.31
N GLY A 204 7.36 -5.80 10.41
CA GLY A 204 6.61 -4.56 10.66
C GLY A 204 5.13 -4.80 10.96
N TYR A 205 4.49 -5.76 10.28
CA TYR A 205 3.09 -6.12 10.51
C TYR A 205 2.87 -6.82 11.86
N SER A 206 3.86 -7.53 12.39
CA SER A 206 3.71 -8.28 13.65
C SER A 206 3.89 -7.40 14.90
N LEU A 207 4.63 -6.29 14.81
CA LEU A 207 4.94 -5.41 15.93
C LEU A 207 3.70 -4.85 16.66
N PRO A 208 2.63 -4.37 16.00
CA PRO A 208 1.48 -3.80 16.72
C PRO A 208 0.69 -4.81 17.54
N ARG A 209 0.87 -6.13 17.30
CA ARG A 209 0.10 -7.21 17.94
C ARG A 209 -1.42 -7.02 17.84
N ASP A 210 -1.88 -6.31 16.80
CA ASP A 210 -3.29 -6.16 16.46
C ASP A 210 -3.80 -7.40 15.70
N GLN A 211 -5.11 -7.46 15.47
CA GLN A 211 -5.73 -8.59 14.78
C GLN A 211 -5.06 -8.88 13.42
N ILE A 212 -4.66 -7.83 12.69
CA ILE A 212 -4.01 -7.96 11.39
C ILE A 212 -2.61 -8.57 11.55
N GLY A 213 -1.83 -8.09 12.52
CA GLY A 213 -0.51 -8.65 12.83
C GLY A 213 -0.58 -10.11 13.27
N TYR A 214 -1.59 -10.49 14.06
CA TYR A 214 -1.81 -11.89 14.46
C TYR A 214 -2.01 -12.82 13.24
N TRP A 215 -2.90 -12.45 12.31
CA TRP A 215 -3.13 -13.24 11.10
C TRP A 215 -1.93 -13.25 10.17
N ALA A 216 -1.21 -12.13 10.05
CA ALA A 216 0.02 -12.07 9.25
C ALA A 216 1.07 -13.05 9.77
N VAL A 217 1.30 -13.09 11.09
CA VAL A 217 2.21 -14.07 11.72
C VAL A 217 1.74 -15.49 11.47
N LYS A 218 0.45 -15.79 11.71
CA LYS A 218 -0.11 -17.14 11.49
C LYS A 218 0.06 -17.65 10.06
N ILE A 219 -0.10 -16.78 9.06
CA ILE A 219 0.10 -17.13 7.65
C ILE A 219 1.58 -17.48 7.42
N VAL A 220 2.49 -16.61 7.84
CA VAL A 220 3.94 -16.79 7.61
C VAL A 220 4.47 -18.04 8.31
N THR A 221 4.04 -18.30 9.55
CA THR A 221 4.47 -19.48 10.30
C THR A 221 3.77 -20.76 9.86
N GLY A 222 2.59 -20.67 9.22
CA GLY A 222 1.81 -21.84 8.80
C GLY A 222 2.14 -22.36 7.39
N VAL A 223 2.79 -21.55 6.55
CA VAL A 223 3.18 -21.96 5.18
C VAL A 223 4.15 -23.15 5.15
N PRO A 224 5.17 -23.25 6.02
CA PRO A 224 6.06 -24.41 6.05
C PRO A 224 5.36 -25.74 6.38
N ASP A 225 4.32 -25.71 7.22
CA ASP A 225 3.56 -26.91 7.61
C ASP A 225 2.63 -27.42 6.50
N ALA A 226 2.33 -26.57 5.49
CA ALA A 226 1.50 -26.92 4.35
C ALA A 226 2.28 -27.55 3.18
N ILE A 227 3.62 -27.58 3.24
CA ILE A 227 4.47 -28.14 2.18
C ILE A 227 4.94 -29.56 2.58
N PRO A 228 4.54 -30.62 1.84
CA PRO A 228 5.02 -31.97 2.10
C PRO A 228 6.54 -32.03 1.86
N GLY A 229 7.33 -32.34 2.90
CA GLY A 229 8.79 -32.44 2.81
C GLY A 229 9.59 -31.59 3.81
N GLY A 230 8.94 -30.75 4.62
CA GLY A 230 9.47 -30.31 5.90
C GLY A 230 10.78 -29.51 5.87
N LEU A 231 10.82 -28.39 5.14
CA LEU A 231 11.81 -27.36 5.47
C LEU A 231 11.30 -26.58 6.68
N ARG A 232 11.55 -27.12 7.90
CA ARG A 232 11.37 -26.40 9.15
C ARG A 232 12.40 -25.26 9.22
N LEU A 233 12.08 -24.13 8.60
CA LEU A 233 12.74 -22.87 8.92
C LEU A 233 12.31 -22.48 10.32
N LEU A 234 13.21 -22.67 11.28
CA LEU A 234 13.10 -22.07 12.62
C LEU A 234 13.04 -20.55 12.42
N VAL A 235 11.86 -19.97 12.59
CA VAL A 235 11.66 -18.52 12.61
C VAL A 235 11.07 -18.18 13.99
N PHE A 236 11.81 -17.30 14.67
CA PHE A 236 11.68 -16.72 16.01
C PHE A 236 10.30 -16.74 16.70
#